data_AF-A0A672M4A0-F1
#
_entry.id   AF-A0A672M4A0-F1
#
_cell.length_a   1.000
_cell.length_b   1.000
_cell.length_c   1.000
_cell.angle_alpha   90.00
_cell.angle_beta   90.00
_cell.angle_gamma   90.00
#
_symmetry.space_group_name_H-M   'P 1'
#
loop_
_entity.id
_entity.type
_entity.pdbx_description
1 polymer ?
#
loop_
_entity_poly.entity_id
_entity_poly.type
_entity_poly.pdbx_seq_one_letter_code
_entity_poly.pdbx_strand_id
1 'polypeptide(L)'
;LPNTHAKKQQLTLVGKRRNKKRYLLYDMPKIRYFLSDTEFPGVVARPIGEFRSNADYQYQLLRCNVDLLKIIQLGLTFMNEQGEYPPGTSTWQFNFKFNLTEDMYAQDSIELLTSSGIQFKKHEEEGIETLYFAELLMTSGVVLCEGVKWLSFHSGYDFGYLIKSLSNSKLPDEEVDFFEILRLFFPIIYDVKYLMKSCKNLKPRVFFFFDESIEQQKSTQK
;
A
#
# COMPACT_ATOMS: atom_id res chain seq x y z
N LEU A 1 -8.30 -28.96 14.76
CA LEU A 1 -8.51 -27.87 13.78
C LEU A 1 -7.33 -27.93 12.81
N PRO A 2 -7.52 -28.24 11.52
CA PRO A 2 -6.40 -28.45 10.62
C PRO A 2 -5.70 -27.12 10.33
N ASN A 3 -4.38 -27.11 10.49
CA ASN A 3 -3.45 -26.04 10.15
C ASN A 3 -3.65 -25.54 8.71
N THR A 4 -4.37 -24.43 8.53
CA THR A 4 -4.31 -23.63 7.30
C THR A 4 -3.15 -22.64 7.41
N HIS A 5 -1.93 -23.15 7.29
CA HIS A 5 -0.81 -22.29 6.93
C HIS A 5 -1.10 -21.72 5.54
N ALA A 6 -1.60 -20.49 5.48
CA ALA A 6 -1.55 -19.70 4.24
C ALA A 6 -0.09 -19.70 3.80
N LYS A 7 0.23 -20.44 2.73
CA LYS A 7 1.58 -20.43 2.17
C LYS A 7 1.79 -19.03 1.63
N LYS A 8 2.55 -18.20 2.36
CA LYS A 8 3.20 -17.02 1.80
C LYS A 8 4.14 -17.51 0.72
N GLN A 9 3.66 -17.59 -0.52
CA GLN A 9 4.57 -17.55 -1.64
C GLN A 9 4.90 -16.09 -1.84
N GLN A 10 6.08 -15.69 -1.36
CA GLN A 10 6.71 -14.44 -1.76
C GLN A 10 7.07 -14.59 -3.24
N LEU A 11 6.07 -14.47 -4.11
CA LEU A 11 6.28 -14.25 -5.52
C LEU A 11 6.67 -12.79 -5.65
N THR A 12 7.97 -12.55 -5.43
CA THR A 12 8.65 -11.40 -6.02
C THR A 12 8.38 -11.52 -7.51
N LEU A 13 7.45 -10.74 -8.05
CA LEU A 13 7.39 -10.49 -9.49
C LEU A 13 8.63 -9.68 -9.84
N VAL A 14 9.78 -10.35 -9.80
CA VAL A 14 11.06 -9.85 -10.26
C VAL A 14 10.94 -9.61 -11.75
N GLY A 15 11.18 -8.36 -12.14
CA GLY A 15 11.76 -7.94 -13.41
C GLY A 15 11.45 -8.75 -14.68
N LYS A 16 10.80 -8.07 -15.62
CA LYS A 16 10.97 -8.26 -17.08
C LYS A 16 10.52 -9.57 -17.75
N ARG A 17 10.20 -10.68 -17.06
CA ARG A 17 9.73 -11.90 -17.75
C ARG A 17 8.27 -11.75 -18.21
N ARG A 18 8.12 -11.39 -19.49
CA ARG A 18 6.87 -11.10 -20.24
C ARG A 18 5.78 -12.19 -20.21
N ASN A 19 6.05 -13.43 -19.78
CA ASN A 19 5.22 -14.58 -20.17
C ASN A 19 4.32 -15.21 -19.09
N LYS A 20 4.25 -14.66 -17.86
CA LYS A 20 3.25 -15.12 -16.86
C LYS A 20 2.11 -14.13 -16.58
N LYS A 21 2.05 -13.03 -17.33
CA LYS A 21 1.34 -11.77 -16.97
C LYS A 21 -0.19 -11.74 -17.17
N ARG A 22 -0.88 -12.85 -17.47
CA ARG A 22 -2.33 -12.83 -17.74
C ARG A 22 -3.20 -13.64 -16.77
N TYR A 23 -2.61 -14.38 -15.84
CA TYR A 23 -3.39 -15.30 -14.99
C TYR A 23 -3.85 -14.71 -13.65
N LEU A 24 -3.34 -13.55 -13.24
CA LEU A 24 -3.69 -12.95 -11.94
C LEU A 24 -5.14 -12.42 -11.87
N LEU A 25 -5.78 -12.16 -13.01
CA LEU A 25 -6.91 -11.21 -13.09
C LEU A 25 -8.21 -11.78 -13.68
N TYR A 26 -8.21 -13.02 -14.17
CA TYR A 26 -9.39 -13.62 -14.80
C TYR A 26 -10.35 -14.31 -13.80
N ASP A 27 -9.87 -14.70 -12.61
CA ASP A 27 -10.67 -15.37 -11.56
C ASP A 27 -11.29 -14.40 -10.53
N MET A 28 -11.38 -13.11 -10.89
CA MET A 28 -11.90 -12.02 -10.04
C MET A 28 -13.39 -12.06 -9.62
N PRO A 29 -14.35 -12.75 -10.29
CA PRO A 29 -15.76 -12.59 -9.91
C PRO A 29 -16.13 -13.10 -8.50
N LYS A 30 -15.19 -13.70 -7.74
CA LYS A 30 -15.41 -14.15 -6.35
C LYS A 30 -14.56 -13.42 -5.31
N ILE A 31 -13.56 -12.63 -5.71
CA ILE A 31 -12.64 -11.97 -4.79
C ILE A 31 -13.13 -10.57 -4.50
N ARG A 32 -13.27 -10.24 -3.21
CA ARG A 32 -13.98 -9.05 -2.79
C ARG A 32 -13.27 -8.21 -1.75
N TYR A 33 -12.27 -8.73 -1.04
CA TYR A 33 -11.43 -7.91 -0.19
C TYR A 33 -9.95 -7.91 -0.56
N PHE A 34 -9.37 -6.72 -0.50
CA PHE A 34 -7.97 -6.44 -0.80
C PHE A 34 -7.32 -5.86 0.45
N LEU A 35 -6.36 -6.56 1.06
CA LEU A 35 -5.50 -5.95 2.07
C LEU A 35 -4.37 -5.22 1.36
N SER A 36 -4.30 -3.91 1.53
CA SER A 36 -3.18 -3.09 1.06
C SER A 36 -2.24 -2.79 2.21
N ASP A 37 -0.95 -2.97 1.97
CA ASP A 37 0.12 -2.50 2.85
C ASP A 37 1.26 -2.00 1.97
N THR A 38 1.84 -0.84 2.30
CA THR A 38 2.92 -0.25 1.50
C THR A 38 4.16 0.02 2.34
N GLU A 39 5.31 -0.28 1.76
CA GLU A 39 6.59 0.14 2.32
C GLU A 39 7.12 1.31 1.50
N PHE A 40 7.52 2.37 2.18
CA PHE A 40 7.99 3.61 1.57
C PHE A 40 9.07 4.25 2.47
N PRO A 41 9.88 5.18 1.94
CA PRO A 41 11.08 5.64 2.62
C PRO A 41 10.81 6.72 3.69
N GLY A 42 9.68 6.60 4.40
CA GLY A 42 9.32 7.44 5.53
C GLY A 42 8.84 8.85 5.15
N VAL A 43 9.20 9.81 6.00
CA VAL A 43 8.79 11.22 5.93
C VAL A 43 10.03 12.08 6.02
N VAL A 44 10.27 12.91 5.01
CA VAL A 44 11.48 13.76 4.88
C VAL A 44 11.17 15.25 4.92
N ALA A 45 9.91 15.63 4.72
CA ALA A 45 9.48 17.02 4.65
C ALA A 45 8.30 17.29 5.57
N ARG A 46 8.21 18.54 6.05
CA ARG A 46 7.03 19.08 6.73
C ARG A 46 6.49 20.25 5.91
N PRO A 47 5.17 20.33 5.69
CA PRO A 47 4.59 21.47 4.99
C PRO A 47 4.73 22.73 5.85
N ILE A 48 5.06 23.85 5.22
CA ILE A 48 5.21 25.16 5.87
C ILE A 48 3.98 26.00 5.50
N GLY A 49 3.34 26.61 6.48
CA GLY A 49 2.19 27.49 6.25
C GLY A 49 1.17 27.47 7.38
N GLU A 50 0.05 28.14 7.14
CA GLU A 50 -1.14 28.07 7.98
C GLU A 50 -2.09 26.99 7.45
N PHE A 51 -2.71 26.24 8.36
CA PHE A 51 -3.61 25.12 8.03
C PHE A 51 -4.97 25.35 8.65
N ARG A 52 -6.04 25.00 7.93
CA ARG A 52 -7.42 25.24 8.36
C ARG A 52 -7.80 24.36 9.57
N SER A 53 -7.17 23.20 9.70
CA SER A 53 -7.41 22.24 10.78
C SER A 53 -6.24 21.27 10.95
N ASN A 54 -6.29 20.43 12.00
CA ASN A 54 -5.33 19.34 12.15
C ASN A 54 -5.45 18.31 11.01
N ALA A 55 -6.67 18.02 10.54
CA ALA A 55 -6.89 17.08 9.43
C ALA A 55 -6.25 17.60 8.14
N ASP A 56 -6.45 18.88 7.84
CA ASP A 56 -5.81 19.57 6.70
C ASP A 56 -4.28 19.50 6.80
N TYR A 57 -3.71 19.78 7.99
CA TYR A 57 -2.27 19.60 8.20
C TYR A 57 -1.79 18.16 7.95
N GLN A 58 -2.53 17.14 8.43
CA GLN A 58 -2.18 15.74 8.17
C GLN A 58 -2.23 15.40 6.68
N TYR A 59 -3.22 15.90 5.96
CA TYR A 59 -3.32 15.72 4.52
C TYR A 59 -2.14 16.39 3.79
N GLN A 60 -1.81 17.64 4.13
CA GLN A 60 -0.68 18.35 3.51
C GLN A 60 0.67 17.67 3.82
N LEU A 61 0.81 17.10 5.02
CA LEU A 61 1.99 16.32 5.40
C LEU A 61 2.11 15.04 4.57
N LEU A 62 1.00 14.30 4.40
CA LEU A 62 0.95 13.14 3.52
C LEU A 62 1.28 13.53 2.08
N ARG A 63 0.59 14.54 1.54
CA ARG A 63 0.73 15.01 0.17
C ARG A 63 2.17 15.34 -0.17
N CYS A 64 2.82 16.18 0.64
CA CYS A 64 4.17 16.64 0.34
C CYS A 64 5.17 15.47 0.31
N ASN A 65 5.05 14.50 1.22
CA ASN A 65 5.95 13.35 1.26
C ASN A 65 5.64 12.34 0.16
N VAL A 66 4.38 12.03 -0.09
CA VAL A 66 3.99 11.11 -1.17
C VAL A 66 4.42 11.65 -2.52
N ASP A 67 4.29 12.95 -2.79
CA ASP A 67 4.73 13.54 -4.05
C ASP A 67 6.26 13.49 -4.22
N LEU A 68 7.02 13.74 -3.14
CA LEU A 68 8.49 13.75 -3.15
C LEU A 68 9.10 12.35 -3.24
N LEU A 69 8.50 11.38 -2.57
CA LEU A 69 9.09 10.06 -2.34
C LEU A 69 8.56 9.00 -3.32
N LYS A 70 9.30 7.90 -3.46
CA LYS A 70 8.89 6.75 -4.27
C LYS A 70 8.49 5.59 -3.36
N ILE A 71 7.42 4.89 -3.74
CA ILE A 71 7.01 3.64 -3.09
C ILE A 71 8.07 2.55 -3.29
N ILE A 72 8.28 1.69 -2.30
CA ILE A 72 9.28 0.60 -2.33
C ILE A 72 8.57 -0.76 -2.51
N GLN A 73 7.52 -1.03 -1.73
CA GLN A 73 6.71 -2.24 -1.88
C GLN A 73 5.21 -1.97 -1.75
N LEU A 74 4.43 -2.86 -2.36
CA LEU A 74 2.98 -2.98 -2.15
C LEU A 74 2.64 -4.45 -1.93
N GLY A 75 2.01 -4.76 -0.81
CA GLY A 75 1.35 -6.04 -0.56
C GLY A 75 -0.12 -5.98 -0.93
N LEU A 76 -0.60 -6.95 -1.72
CA LEU A 76 -2.03 -7.16 -1.98
C LEU A 76 -2.42 -8.58 -1.56
N THR A 77 -3.36 -8.70 -0.63
CA THR A 77 -3.95 -9.99 -0.23
C THR A 77 -5.40 -10.07 -0.64
N PHE A 78 -5.79 -11.20 -1.22
CA PHE A 78 -7.05 -11.43 -1.89
C PHE A 78 -7.89 -12.43 -1.08
N MET A 79 -9.14 -12.08 -0.80
CA MET A 79 -10.09 -12.95 -0.08
C MET A 79 -11.53 -12.76 -0.57
N ASN A 80 -12.38 -13.76 -0.38
CA ASN A 80 -13.79 -13.69 -0.71
C ASN A 80 -14.63 -13.04 0.42
N GLU A 81 -15.96 -12.99 0.26
CA GLU A 81 -16.85 -12.36 1.25
C GLU A 81 -16.87 -13.06 2.61
N GLN A 82 -16.58 -14.34 2.63
CA GLN A 82 -16.53 -15.20 3.81
C GLN A 82 -15.16 -15.11 4.52
N GLY A 83 -14.22 -14.35 3.94
CA GLY A 83 -12.85 -14.23 4.42
C GLY A 83 -11.95 -15.42 4.09
N GLU A 84 -12.34 -16.22 3.11
CA GLU A 84 -11.56 -17.35 2.63
C GLU A 84 -10.59 -16.91 1.54
N TYR A 85 -9.39 -17.51 1.55
CA TYR A 85 -8.36 -17.25 0.56
C TYR A 85 -8.58 -18.09 -0.71
N PRO A 86 -8.19 -17.59 -1.89
CA PRO A 86 -8.19 -18.39 -3.11
C PRO A 86 -7.23 -19.59 -2.96
N PRO A 87 -7.49 -20.71 -3.66
CA PRO A 87 -6.57 -21.84 -3.67
C PRO A 87 -5.22 -21.42 -4.27
N GLY A 88 -4.12 -21.77 -3.60
CA GLY A 88 -2.76 -21.43 -4.04
C GLY A 88 -2.26 -20.13 -3.40
N THR A 89 -1.86 -19.17 -4.23
CA THR A 89 -1.31 -17.88 -3.77
C THR A 89 -2.45 -16.90 -3.53
N SER A 90 -2.51 -16.35 -2.33
CA SER A 90 -3.49 -15.33 -1.94
C SER A 90 -2.89 -13.95 -1.71
N THR A 91 -1.57 -13.86 -1.56
CA THR A 91 -0.85 -12.61 -1.30
C THR A 91 0.23 -12.40 -2.34
N TRP A 92 0.27 -11.19 -2.89
CA TRP A 92 1.30 -10.75 -3.82
C TRP A 92 2.04 -9.58 -3.24
N GLN A 93 3.37 -9.60 -3.38
CA GLN A 93 4.25 -8.52 -2.96
C GLN A 93 4.94 -7.95 -4.20
N PHE A 94 4.55 -6.74 -4.56
CA PHE A 94 5.13 -5.98 -5.66
C PHE A 94 6.33 -5.21 -5.13
N ASN A 95 7.47 -5.35 -5.79
CA ASN A 95 8.74 -4.73 -5.41
C ASN A 95 9.06 -3.69 -6.47
N PHE A 96 8.97 -2.41 -6.13
CA PHE A 96 9.14 -1.32 -7.07
C PHE A 96 10.60 -0.91 -7.22
N LYS A 97 10.90 -0.30 -8.35
CA LYS A 97 12.23 0.23 -8.60
C LYS A 97 12.55 1.38 -7.64
N PHE A 98 13.68 1.26 -6.96
CA PHE A 98 14.16 2.23 -5.97
C PHE A 98 15.68 2.26 -5.97
N ASN A 99 16.29 3.44 -5.99
CA ASN A 99 17.74 3.63 -6.03
C ASN A 99 18.19 4.52 -4.85
N LEU A 100 18.95 3.96 -3.92
CA LEU A 100 19.47 4.69 -2.75
C LEU A 100 20.47 5.82 -3.11
N THR A 101 20.97 5.86 -4.34
CA THR A 101 21.86 6.94 -4.80
C THR A 101 21.09 8.11 -5.38
N GLU A 102 19.94 7.85 -6.01
CA GLU A 102 19.17 8.86 -6.76
C GLU A 102 17.92 9.34 -6.01
N ASP A 103 17.27 8.44 -5.27
CA ASP A 103 15.98 8.68 -4.66
C ASP A 103 16.11 9.27 -3.25
N MET A 104 15.19 10.17 -2.89
CA MET A 104 15.12 10.72 -1.54
C MET A 104 14.54 9.70 -0.55
N TYR A 105 15.04 9.74 0.68
CA TYR A 105 14.57 8.87 1.76
C TYR A 105 14.90 9.43 3.15
N ALA A 106 14.17 8.95 4.16
CA ALA A 106 14.56 9.08 5.56
C ALA A 106 15.51 7.95 5.94
N GLN A 107 16.66 8.28 6.54
CA GLN A 107 17.72 7.32 6.88
C GLN A 107 17.19 6.19 7.78
N ASP A 108 16.50 6.54 8.87
CA ASP A 108 15.92 5.57 9.82
C ASP A 108 14.96 4.58 9.13
N SER A 109 14.19 5.03 8.14
CA SER A 109 13.29 4.17 7.38
C SER A 109 14.04 3.18 6.51
N ILE A 110 15.13 3.59 5.85
CA ILE A 110 15.96 2.67 5.06
C ILE A 110 16.64 1.63 5.94
N GLU A 111 17.14 2.02 7.11
CA GLU A 111 17.77 1.11 8.06
C GLU A 111 16.77 0.07 8.58
N LEU A 112 15.57 0.50 8.95
CA LEU A 112 14.50 -0.41 9.38
C LEU A 112 14.02 -1.34 8.26
N LEU A 113 13.87 -0.83 7.04
CA LEU A 113 13.49 -1.66 5.89
C LEU A 113 14.58 -2.68 5.57
N THR A 114 15.84 -2.29 5.67
CA THR A 114 16.99 -3.19 5.49
C THR A 114 16.98 -4.28 6.56
N SER A 115 16.77 -3.93 7.83
CA SER A 115 16.69 -4.91 8.92
C SER A 115 15.48 -5.85 8.80
N SER A 116 14.40 -5.37 8.17
CA SER A 116 13.20 -6.15 7.83
C SER A 116 13.38 -7.04 6.60
N GLY A 117 14.56 -7.02 5.95
CA GLY A 117 14.92 -7.91 4.85
C GLY A 117 14.72 -7.34 3.44
N ILE A 118 14.48 -6.04 3.30
CA ILE A 118 14.43 -5.37 1.99
C ILE A 118 15.81 -5.39 1.33
N GLN A 119 15.87 -5.89 0.09
CA GLN A 119 17.10 -5.99 -0.68
C GLN A 119 17.15 -4.85 -1.70
N PHE A 120 17.56 -3.65 -1.28
CA PHE A 120 17.56 -2.44 -2.12
C PHE A 120 18.30 -2.60 -3.45
N LYS A 121 19.40 -3.35 -3.49
CA LYS A 121 20.10 -3.66 -4.75
C LYS A 121 19.20 -4.37 -5.78
N LYS A 122 18.33 -5.29 -5.33
CA LYS A 122 17.35 -5.93 -6.23
C LYS A 122 16.23 -4.98 -6.66
N HIS A 123 15.82 -4.06 -5.79
CA HIS A 123 14.87 -3.02 -6.18
C HIS A 123 15.47 -2.14 -7.29
N GLU A 124 16.73 -1.75 -7.18
CA GLU A 124 17.42 -0.95 -8.20
C GLU A 124 17.53 -1.69 -9.55
N GLU A 125 18.01 -2.93 -9.53
CA GLU A 125 18.33 -3.70 -10.74
C GLU A 125 17.09 -4.34 -11.40
N GLU A 126 16.12 -4.78 -10.60
CA GLU A 126 15.03 -5.67 -11.02
C GLU A 126 13.62 -5.18 -10.65
N GLY A 127 13.52 -4.03 -9.98
CA GLY A 127 12.26 -3.48 -9.50
C GLY A 127 11.27 -3.13 -10.61
N ILE A 128 9.99 -3.16 -10.25
CA ILE A 128 8.87 -2.84 -11.13
C ILE A 128 8.78 -1.33 -11.31
N GLU A 129 8.66 -0.87 -12.55
CA GLU A 129 8.32 0.53 -12.85
C GLU A 129 6.88 0.81 -12.42
N THR A 130 6.66 1.84 -11.60
CA THR A 130 5.35 2.15 -11.00
C THR A 130 4.26 2.40 -12.04
N LEU A 131 4.59 3.09 -13.13
CA LEU A 131 3.65 3.34 -14.24
C LEU A 131 3.23 2.07 -14.96
N TYR A 132 4.17 1.13 -15.13
CA TYR A 132 3.85 -0.16 -15.73
C TYR A 132 2.94 -0.99 -14.83
N PHE A 133 3.13 -0.93 -13.50
CA PHE A 133 2.20 -1.53 -12.56
C PHE A 133 0.82 -0.86 -12.62
N ALA A 134 0.77 0.47 -12.65
CA ALA A 134 -0.49 1.22 -12.72
C ALA A 134 -1.31 0.87 -13.97
N GLU A 135 -0.67 0.73 -15.14
CA GLU A 135 -1.31 0.30 -16.39
C GLU A 135 -2.00 -1.08 -16.22
N LEU A 136 -1.30 -2.03 -15.62
CA LEU A 136 -1.84 -3.37 -15.37
C LEU A 136 -2.97 -3.33 -14.34
N LEU A 137 -2.83 -2.56 -13.27
CA LEU A 137 -3.84 -2.45 -12.22
C LEU A 137 -5.11 -1.76 -12.75
N MET A 138 -4.98 -0.76 -13.61
CA MET A 138 -6.11 -0.03 -14.21
C MET A 138 -7.09 -0.95 -14.94
N THR A 139 -6.58 -1.95 -15.66
CA THR A 139 -7.40 -2.87 -16.48
C THR A 139 -7.71 -4.20 -15.79
N SER A 140 -7.42 -4.29 -14.50
CA SER A 140 -7.45 -5.55 -13.74
C SER A 140 -8.80 -5.91 -13.13
N GLY A 141 -9.70 -4.94 -13.01
CA GLY A 141 -10.95 -5.05 -12.23
C GLY A 141 -10.76 -4.88 -10.71
N VAL A 142 -9.53 -4.61 -10.23
CA VAL A 142 -9.22 -4.38 -8.79
C VAL A 142 -9.53 -2.95 -8.35
N VAL A 143 -9.51 -2.01 -9.30
CA VAL A 143 -9.85 -0.60 -9.10
C VAL A 143 -11.00 -0.23 -10.05
N LEU A 144 -11.69 0.88 -9.77
CA LEU A 144 -12.81 1.41 -10.58
C LEU A 144 -14.03 0.47 -10.68
N CYS A 145 -14.09 -0.61 -9.90
CA CYS A 145 -15.16 -1.61 -9.95
C CYS A 145 -15.97 -1.65 -8.64
N GLU A 146 -17.29 -1.46 -8.73
CA GLU A 146 -18.20 -1.31 -7.56
C GLU A 146 -18.27 -2.55 -6.66
N GLY A 147 -17.97 -3.75 -7.21
CA GLY A 147 -18.01 -5.00 -6.44
C GLY A 147 -16.81 -5.23 -5.53
N VAL A 148 -15.77 -4.38 -5.62
CA VAL A 148 -14.51 -4.53 -4.89
C VAL A 148 -14.55 -3.74 -3.59
N LYS A 149 -14.12 -4.37 -2.50
CA LYS A 149 -13.98 -3.77 -1.17
C LYS A 149 -12.51 -3.78 -0.77
N TRP A 150 -11.99 -2.67 -0.28
CA TRP A 150 -10.61 -2.58 0.20
C TRP A 150 -10.59 -2.65 1.73
N LEU A 151 -9.76 -3.52 2.28
CA LEU A 151 -9.44 -3.59 3.70
C LEU A 151 -8.05 -3.01 3.89
N SER A 152 -7.85 -2.19 4.90
CA SER A 152 -6.56 -1.55 5.14
C SER A 152 -6.39 -1.22 6.62
N PHE A 153 -5.19 -0.79 7.00
CA PHE A 153 -4.91 -0.41 8.37
C PHE A 153 -4.08 0.88 8.39
N HIS A 154 -4.67 1.98 8.86
CA HIS A 154 -3.97 3.27 8.95
C HIS A 154 -3.46 3.80 7.59
N SER A 155 -4.34 3.74 6.60
CA SER A 155 -4.00 3.59 5.19
C SER A 155 -3.80 4.86 4.38
N GLY A 156 -3.67 6.01 5.04
CA GLY A 156 -3.59 7.30 4.35
C GLY A 156 -2.47 7.32 3.31
N TYR A 157 -1.24 6.97 3.72
CA TYR A 157 -0.09 6.94 2.82
C TYR A 157 -0.22 5.86 1.74
N ASP A 158 -0.77 4.69 2.07
CA ASP A 158 -0.96 3.59 1.11
C ASP A 158 -1.80 4.05 -0.09
N PHE A 159 -2.97 4.63 0.19
CA PHE A 159 -3.84 5.15 -0.84
C PHE A 159 -3.28 6.41 -1.50
N GLY A 160 -2.50 7.22 -0.79
CA GLY A 160 -1.72 8.30 -1.39
C GLY A 160 -0.81 7.80 -2.50
N TYR A 161 0.02 6.79 -2.24
CA TYR A 161 0.91 6.22 -3.25
C TYR A 161 0.15 5.53 -4.40
N LEU A 162 -0.93 4.82 -4.10
CA LEU A 162 -1.76 4.20 -5.13
C LEU A 162 -2.41 5.25 -6.05
N ILE A 163 -2.99 6.32 -5.49
CA ILE A 163 -3.59 7.41 -6.27
C ILE A 163 -2.53 8.14 -7.09
N LYS A 164 -1.36 8.47 -6.52
CA LYS A 164 -0.23 9.04 -7.26
C LYS A 164 0.16 8.17 -8.45
N SER A 165 0.24 6.86 -8.24
CA SER A 165 0.64 5.91 -9.29
C SER A 165 -0.43 5.76 -10.37
N LEU A 166 -1.71 5.65 -9.98
CA LEU A 166 -2.85 5.44 -10.88
C LEU A 166 -3.23 6.69 -11.69
N SER A 167 -3.11 7.87 -11.08
CA SER A 167 -3.33 9.15 -11.76
C SER A 167 -2.14 9.61 -12.60
N ASN A 168 -0.94 9.07 -12.33
CA ASN A 168 0.32 9.55 -12.88
C ASN A 168 0.47 11.09 -12.73
N SER A 169 0.01 11.62 -11.59
CA SER A 169 0.10 13.03 -11.26
C SER A 169 0.48 13.21 -9.81
N LYS A 170 0.83 14.44 -9.44
CA LYS A 170 0.85 14.84 -8.04
C LYS A 170 -0.53 14.65 -7.42
N LEU A 171 -0.57 14.44 -6.11
CA LEU A 171 -1.82 14.41 -5.38
C LEU A 171 -2.50 15.80 -5.41
N PRO A 172 -3.85 15.86 -5.36
CA PRO A 172 -4.57 17.13 -5.34
C PRO A 172 -4.11 18.09 -4.23
N ASP A 173 -4.28 19.39 -4.42
CA ASP A 173 -3.85 20.36 -3.41
C ASP A 173 -4.74 20.34 -2.15
N GLU A 174 -6.03 20.04 -2.31
CA GLU A 174 -7.03 20.03 -1.25
C GLU A 174 -7.51 18.60 -0.94
N GLU A 175 -7.73 18.31 0.35
CA GLU A 175 -8.12 16.98 0.83
C GLU A 175 -9.44 16.48 0.21
N VAL A 176 -10.38 17.40 -0.02
CA VAL A 176 -11.69 17.08 -0.62
C VAL A 176 -11.54 16.49 -2.02
N ASP A 177 -10.70 17.09 -2.86
CA ASP A 177 -10.45 16.65 -4.23
C ASP A 177 -9.74 15.29 -4.26
N PHE A 178 -8.84 15.06 -3.29
CA PHE A 178 -8.24 13.73 -3.11
C PHE A 178 -9.28 12.68 -2.78
N PHE A 179 -10.21 12.95 -1.87
CA PHE A 179 -11.28 12.00 -1.55
C PHE A 179 -12.26 11.77 -2.71
N GLU A 180 -12.50 12.76 -3.55
CA GLU A 180 -13.30 12.59 -4.77
C GLU A 180 -12.64 11.59 -5.71
N ILE A 181 -11.35 11.76 -6.01
CA ILE A 181 -10.60 10.84 -6.88
C ILE A 181 -10.46 9.46 -6.21
N LEU A 182 -10.20 9.43 -4.89
CA LEU A 182 -10.06 8.18 -4.13
C LEU A 182 -11.32 7.31 -4.25
N ARG A 183 -12.51 7.90 -4.15
CA ARG A 183 -13.79 7.19 -4.24
C ARG A 183 -14.08 6.67 -5.65
N LEU A 184 -13.51 7.28 -6.69
CA LEU A 184 -13.61 6.75 -8.04
C LEU A 184 -12.80 5.45 -8.17
N PHE A 185 -11.52 5.48 -7.77
CA PHE A 185 -10.64 4.31 -7.87
C PHE A 185 -11.00 3.19 -6.90
N PHE A 186 -11.42 3.56 -5.69
CA PHE A 186 -11.66 2.65 -4.57
C PHE A 186 -13.04 2.95 -3.95
N PRO A 187 -14.14 2.47 -4.57
CA PRO A 187 -15.50 2.83 -4.14
C PRO A 187 -15.82 2.46 -2.70
N ILE A 188 -15.26 1.35 -2.20
CA ILE A 188 -15.50 0.86 -0.84
C ILE A 188 -14.15 0.61 -0.16
N ILE A 189 -13.87 1.37 0.90
CA ILE A 189 -12.68 1.23 1.74
C ILE A 189 -13.10 1.06 3.21
N TYR A 190 -12.53 0.07 3.87
CA TYR A 190 -12.65 -0.17 5.29
C TYR A 190 -11.25 -0.06 5.92
N ASP A 191 -11.01 1.05 6.64
CA ASP A 191 -9.79 1.20 7.44
C ASP A 191 -10.03 0.62 8.84
N VAL A 192 -9.36 -0.50 9.13
CA VAL A 192 -9.51 -1.24 10.38
C VAL A 192 -9.13 -0.39 11.59
N LYS A 193 -8.11 0.46 11.50
CA LYS A 193 -7.71 1.35 12.60
C LYS A 193 -8.80 2.38 12.89
N TYR A 194 -9.47 2.89 11.85
CA TYR A 194 -10.62 3.75 12.01
C TYR A 194 -11.80 3.02 12.67
N LEU A 195 -12.13 1.81 12.19
CA LEU A 195 -13.22 0.99 12.75
C LEU A 195 -12.97 0.65 14.23
N MET A 196 -11.73 0.37 14.62
CA MET A 196 -11.34 0.06 15.99
C MET A 196 -11.67 1.17 16.99
N LYS A 197 -11.72 2.46 16.57
CA LYS A 197 -12.14 3.56 17.45
C LYS A 197 -13.56 3.37 18.01
N SER A 198 -14.40 2.65 17.26
CA SER A 198 -15.78 2.36 17.64
C SER A 198 -15.94 1.02 18.37
N CYS A 199 -14.89 0.20 18.44
CA CYS A 199 -14.92 -1.13 19.06
C CYS A 199 -14.09 -1.15 20.35
N LYS A 200 -14.75 -0.95 21.51
CA LYS A 200 -14.13 -0.84 22.83
C LYS A 200 -13.25 -2.04 23.27
N ASN A 201 -13.38 -3.20 22.61
CA ASN A 201 -12.71 -4.45 22.99
C ASN A 201 -11.85 -5.09 21.88
N LEU A 202 -11.67 -4.44 20.72
CA LEU A 202 -10.75 -4.98 19.70
C LEU A 202 -9.30 -4.71 20.13
N LYS A 203 -8.66 -5.73 20.72
CA LYS A 203 -7.20 -5.72 20.91
C LYS A 203 -6.56 -6.01 19.55
N PRO A 204 -5.58 -5.22 19.08
CA PRO A 204 -5.05 -5.37 17.73
C PRO A 204 -4.22 -6.66 17.47
N ARG A 205 -4.11 -7.55 18.47
CA ARG A 205 -3.36 -8.82 18.45
C ARG A 205 -3.71 -9.81 17.32
N VAL A 206 -4.84 -9.66 16.63
CA VAL A 206 -5.27 -10.61 15.58
C VAL A 206 -4.85 -10.16 14.16
N PHE A 207 -4.47 -8.90 13.96
CA PHE A 207 -4.03 -8.37 12.65
C PHE A 207 -2.51 -8.21 12.53
N PHE A 208 -1.77 -8.32 13.64
CA PHE A 208 -0.34 -7.97 13.75
C PHE A 208 0.67 -9.01 13.25
N PHE A 209 0.34 -9.91 12.32
CA PHE A 209 1.39 -10.81 11.78
C PHE A 209 2.38 -10.11 10.82
N PHE A 210 2.23 -8.81 10.57
CA PHE A 210 3.07 -8.04 9.65
C PHE A 210 3.52 -6.65 10.15
N ASP A 211 2.97 -6.14 11.25
CA ASP A 211 3.10 -4.73 11.62
C ASP A 211 3.80 -4.56 13.00
N GLU A 212 5.09 -4.94 13.07
CA GLU A 212 6.01 -4.45 14.11
C GLU A 212 6.91 -3.31 13.60
N SER A 213 6.96 -3.07 12.27
CA SER A 213 7.80 -2.05 11.65
C SER A 213 7.22 -0.64 11.77
N ILE A 214 5.89 -0.44 11.70
CA ILE A 214 5.30 0.90 11.63
C ILE A 214 5.24 1.59 13.02
N GLU A 215 5.10 0.84 14.12
CA GLU A 215 5.13 1.44 15.47
C GLU A 215 6.52 2.01 15.80
N GLN A 216 7.60 1.36 15.37
CA GLN A 216 8.97 1.86 15.57
C GLN A 216 9.26 3.11 14.73
N GLN A 217 8.73 3.22 13.51
CA GLN A 217 8.86 4.44 12.70
C GLN A 217 8.18 5.67 13.33
N LYS A 218 7.24 5.47 14.26
CA LYS A 218 6.49 6.55 14.93
C LYS A 218 6.91 6.79 16.37
N SER A 219 7.60 5.85 17.03
CA SER A 219 8.00 5.99 18.44
C SER A 219 9.27 6.82 18.66
N THR A 220 10.08 7.06 17.63
CA THR A 220 11.35 7.81 17.73
C THR A 220 11.19 9.34 17.64
N GLN A 221 9.98 9.87 17.52
CA GLN A 221 9.72 11.32 17.45
C GLN A 221 8.79 11.82 18.56
N LYS A 222 9.12 11.47 19.82
CA LYS A 222 8.70 12.24 21.00
C LYS A 222 9.92 12.85 21.67
#